data_AF-A0A6L6Q3E2-F1
#
_entry.id   AF-A0A6L6Q3E2-F1
#
_cell.length_a   1.000
_cell.length_b   1.000
_cell.length_c   1.000
_cell.angle_alpha   90.00
_cell.angle_beta   90.00
_cell.angle_gamma   90.00
#
_symmetry.space_group_name_H-M   'P 1'
#
loop_
_entity.id
_entity.type
_entity.pdbx_description
1 polymer ?
#
loop_
_entity_poly.entity_id
_entity_poly.type
_entity_poly.pdbx_seq_one_letter_code
_entity_poly.pdbx_strand_id
1 'polypeptide(L)'
;MNAPPPTKAAIRLCLLTGLLLISYITSASDEVDIKLANQTEREQRTEQQLRRLLTDYDLSRWTFSRSVLIDEKEIPHSHPVLTLHTRHMKDDELLLSTYVHEQLHWFLAQHPTQAMAAARDLQRIYPNIPVGYPEGASDKASNYEHMLVVYLEYRANQILLGELKAREVMAFWSEDHYTWIYKEILKHPKKVGQVLKARRLDPG
;
A
#
# COMPACT_ATOMS: atom_id res chain seq x y z
N MET A 1 -34.43 -31.50 77.45
CA MET A 1 -33.25 -32.23 77.96
C MET A 1 -32.33 -32.59 76.80
N ASN A 2 -31.06 -32.76 77.11
CA ASN A 2 -29.88 -32.78 76.24
C ASN A 2 -29.83 -33.93 75.18
N ALA A 3 -29.01 -33.72 74.14
CA ALA A 3 -28.54 -34.71 73.14
C ALA A 3 -27.21 -35.39 73.64
N PRO A 4 -26.37 -36.13 72.85
CA PRO A 4 -26.38 -36.56 71.42
C PRO A 4 -25.86 -38.04 71.23
N PRO A 5 -24.96 -38.46 70.28
CA PRO A 5 -24.83 -38.41 68.78
C PRO A 5 -24.73 -39.88 68.17
N PRO A 6 -24.00 -40.26 67.07
CA PRO A 6 -23.53 -39.59 65.82
C PRO A 6 -23.73 -40.38 64.47
N THR A 7 -23.71 -39.66 63.32
CA THR A 7 -23.21 -40.09 61.97
C THR A 7 -23.89 -41.29 61.25
N LYS A 8 -23.84 -41.51 59.93
CA LYS A 8 -23.25 -40.85 58.73
C LYS A 8 -24.41 -40.59 57.74
N ALA A 9 -24.30 -39.96 56.57
CA ALA A 9 -23.14 -39.54 55.78
C ALA A 9 -23.39 -38.16 55.10
N ALA A 10 -23.09 -38.02 53.79
CA ALA A 10 -23.07 -36.80 53.02
C ALA A 10 -23.20 -37.09 51.51
N ILE A 11 -23.94 -36.27 50.76
CA ILE A 11 -23.70 -36.04 49.32
C ILE A 11 -23.61 -34.52 49.14
N ARG A 12 -22.42 -34.05 48.73
CA ARG A 12 -22.20 -32.63 48.40
C ARG A 12 -22.68 -32.38 46.98
N LEU A 13 -23.71 -31.55 46.81
CA LEU A 13 -24.03 -30.99 45.50
C LEU A 13 -23.09 -29.80 45.24
N CYS A 14 -22.04 -30.02 44.46
CA CYS A 14 -21.12 -28.94 44.07
C CYS A 14 -21.84 -27.98 43.10
N LEU A 15 -22.02 -26.73 43.54
CA LEU A 15 -22.33 -25.61 42.65
C LEU A 15 -21.13 -25.34 41.74
N LEU A 16 -21.23 -25.76 40.48
CA LEU A 16 -20.31 -25.36 39.42
C LEU A 16 -20.77 -24.03 38.82
N THR A 17 -20.35 -22.93 39.45
CA THR A 17 -20.42 -21.59 38.84
C THR A 17 -19.42 -21.49 37.70
N GLY A 18 -19.86 -21.79 36.48
CA GLY A 18 -19.07 -21.61 35.26
C GLY A 18 -18.88 -20.13 34.95
N LEU A 19 -17.76 -19.55 35.39
CA LEU A 19 -17.37 -18.19 35.05
C LEU A 19 -16.81 -18.17 33.62
N LEU A 20 -17.66 -17.85 32.65
CA LEU A 20 -17.28 -17.73 31.23
C LEU A 20 -16.43 -16.48 31.03
N LEU A 21 -15.10 -16.63 31.11
CA LEU A 21 -14.15 -15.61 30.69
C LEU A 21 -14.19 -15.51 29.15
N ILE A 22 -14.97 -14.54 28.66
CA ILE A 22 -14.91 -14.12 27.26
C ILE A 22 -13.59 -13.37 27.07
N SER A 23 -12.56 -14.09 26.64
CA SER A 23 -11.31 -13.49 26.18
C SER A 23 -11.60 -12.71 24.89
N TYR A 24 -11.70 -11.39 25.00
CA TYR A 24 -11.61 -10.53 23.82
C TYR A 24 -10.22 -10.69 23.22
N ILE A 25 -10.13 -11.41 22.11
CA ILE A 25 -8.94 -11.37 21.26
C ILE A 25 -8.95 -9.99 20.63
N THR A 26 -8.15 -9.08 21.16
CA THR A 26 -7.86 -7.81 20.51
C THR A 26 -7.05 -8.12 19.26
N SER A 27 -7.71 -8.24 18.11
CA SER A 27 -7.01 -8.22 16.82
C SER A 27 -6.14 -6.97 16.78
N ALA A 28 -4.88 -7.11 16.34
CA ALA A 28 -4.11 -5.95 15.93
C ALA A 28 -4.92 -5.20 14.87
N SER A 29 -4.98 -3.87 14.96
CA SER A 29 -5.85 -3.09 14.06
C SER A 29 -5.43 -3.31 12.61
N ASP A 30 -6.36 -3.75 11.78
CA ASP A 30 -6.20 -3.85 10.33
C ASP A 30 -6.36 -2.46 9.64
N GLU A 31 -6.32 -1.38 10.41
CA GLU A 31 -6.27 0.01 9.97
C GLU A 31 -4.86 0.42 9.52
N VAL A 32 -4.75 1.55 8.82
CA VAL A 32 -3.49 2.22 8.49
C VAL A 32 -3.24 3.32 9.52
N ASP A 33 -2.09 3.28 10.19
CA ASP A 33 -1.63 4.32 11.10
C ASP A 33 -1.11 5.50 10.29
N ILE A 34 -1.87 6.60 10.27
CA ILE A 34 -1.54 7.83 9.57
C ILE A 34 -1.07 8.88 10.58
N LYS A 35 0.12 9.44 10.35
CA LYS A 35 0.72 10.50 11.16
C LYS A 35 0.98 11.74 10.33
N LEU A 36 0.98 12.90 10.97
CA LEU A 36 1.27 14.20 10.36
C LEU A 36 2.62 14.70 10.86
N ALA A 37 3.52 15.08 9.96
CA ALA A 37 4.87 15.51 10.31
C ALA A 37 4.89 16.90 10.98
N ASN A 38 4.04 17.82 10.53
CA ASN A 38 4.02 19.22 10.92
C ASN A 38 2.68 19.67 11.53
N GLN A 39 1.65 18.81 11.52
CA GLN A 39 0.30 19.07 12.04
C GLN A 39 -0.44 20.23 11.34
N THR A 40 -0.06 20.58 10.10
CA THR A 40 -0.69 21.71 9.39
C THR A 40 -2.11 21.38 8.93
N GLU A 41 -2.92 22.40 8.64
CA GLU A 41 -4.23 22.20 8.00
C GLU A 41 -4.14 21.41 6.69
N ARG A 42 -3.02 21.50 5.96
CA ARG A 42 -2.85 20.78 4.69
C ARG A 42 -2.65 19.29 4.93
N GLU A 43 -1.84 18.94 5.92
CA GLU A 43 -1.62 17.55 6.32
C GLU A 43 -2.90 16.95 6.90
N GLN A 44 -3.60 17.66 7.78
CA GLN A 44 -4.89 17.23 8.36
C GLN A 44 -5.97 16.99 7.30
N ARG A 45 -6.08 17.86 6.29
CA ARG A 45 -7.02 17.68 5.17
C ARG A 45 -6.61 16.50 4.28
N THR A 46 -5.31 16.30 4.05
CA THR A 46 -4.79 15.14 3.29
C THR A 46 -5.02 13.83 4.05
N GLU A 47 -4.93 13.83 5.38
CA GLU A 47 -5.33 12.70 6.23
C GLU A 47 -6.82 12.39 6.08
N GLN A 48 -7.69 13.40 6.22
CA GLN A 48 -9.13 13.22 6.05
C GLN A 48 -9.49 12.67 4.65
N GLN A 49 -8.80 13.14 3.62
CA GLN A 49 -8.91 12.63 2.26
C GLN A 49 -8.45 11.18 2.16
N LEU A 50 -7.28 10.84 2.70
CA LEU A 50 -6.76 9.46 2.68
C LEU A 50 -7.64 8.49 3.48
N ARG A 51 -8.15 8.90 4.65
CA ARG A 51 -9.09 8.09 5.45
C ARG A 51 -10.41 7.83 4.72
N ARG A 52 -10.92 8.81 3.96
CA ARG A 52 -12.04 8.60 3.03
C ARG A 52 -11.68 7.56 1.97
N LEU A 53 -10.55 7.73 1.27
CA LEU A 53 -10.09 6.78 0.24
C LEU A 53 -9.93 5.35 0.76
N LEU A 54 -9.36 5.18 1.96
CA LEU A 54 -9.22 3.88 2.65
C LEU A 54 -10.54 3.25 3.08
N THR A 55 -11.64 4.02 3.09
CA THR A 55 -13.00 3.55 3.40
C THR A 55 -13.79 3.27 2.12
N ASP A 56 -13.64 4.13 1.10
CA ASP A 56 -14.42 4.07 -0.15
C ASP A 56 -13.89 3.03 -1.15
N TYR A 57 -12.60 2.64 -1.04
CA TYR A 57 -11.96 1.65 -1.92
C TYR A 57 -11.42 0.44 -1.12
N ASP A 58 -11.63 -0.77 -1.64
CA ASP A 58 -10.96 -1.97 -1.12
C ASP A 58 -9.46 -1.94 -1.51
N LEU A 59 -8.64 -1.43 -0.60
CA LEU A 59 -7.19 -1.32 -0.75
C LEU A 59 -6.42 -2.46 -0.06
N SER A 60 -7.09 -3.52 0.37
CA SER A 60 -6.47 -4.66 1.07
C SER A 60 -5.32 -5.28 0.29
N ARG A 61 -5.51 -5.47 -1.03
CA ARG A 61 -4.52 -6.01 -1.97
C ARG A 61 -3.33 -5.10 -2.25
N TRP A 62 -3.43 -3.82 -1.92
CA TRP A 62 -2.40 -2.80 -2.19
C TRP A 62 -1.89 -2.12 -0.92
N THR A 63 -2.07 -2.74 0.26
CA THR A 63 -1.60 -2.20 1.54
C THR A 63 -0.50 -3.10 2.11
N PHE A 64 0.76 -2.76 1.85
CA PHE A 64 1.95 -3.54 2.25
C PHE A 64 2.67 -2.95 3.47
N SER A 65 2.69 -1.62 3.59
CA SER A 65 2.98 -0.89 4.82
C SER A 65 1.69 -0.42 5.49
N ARG A 66 1.63 -0.51 6.82
CA ARG A 66 0.54 0.06 7.64
C ARG A 66 0.90 1.38 8.31
N SER A 67 2.12 1.89 8.12
CA SER A 67 2.55 3.18 8.68
C SER A 67 2.70 4.19 7.55
N VAL A 68 1.91 5.27 7.61
CA VAL A 68 1.93 6.38 6.67
C VAL A 68 2.27 7.68 7.39
N LEU A 69 3.19 8.45 6.84
CA LEU A 69 3.47 9.83 7.21
C LEU A 69 2.89 10.75 6.14
N ILE A 70 2.29 11.85 6.54
CA ILE A 70 1.93 12.96 5.65
C ILE A 70 2.83 14.14 6.01
N ASP A 71 3.63 14.60 5.04
CA ASP A 71 4.55 15.72 5.19
C ASP A 71 4.39 16.68 4.00
N GLU A 72 4.13 17.95 4.26
CA GLU A 72 4.03 19.00 3.23
C GLU A 72 5.37 19.54 2.70
N LYS A 73 6.51 18.97 3.14
CA LYS A 73 7.86 19.41 2.76
C LYS A 73 8.67 18.35 2.02
N GLU A 74 8.29 17.09 2.14
CA GLU A 74 8.97 15.95 1.50
C GLU A 74 8.34 15.60 0.14
N ILE A 75 9.14 15.02 -0.75
CA ILE A 75 8.61 14.31 -1.92
C ILE A 75 8.01 12.97 -1.48
N PRO A 76 6.94 12.47 -2.13
CA PRO A 76 6.43 11.13 -1.85
C PRO A 76 7.54 10.08 -1.97
N HIS A 77 7.56 9.14 -1.02
CA HIS A 77 8.52 8.04 -1.00
C HIS A 77 8.04 6.91 -0.08
N SER A 78 8.47 5.69 -0.36
CA SER A 78 8.03 4.49 0.36
C SER A 78 8.83 4.19 1.62
N HIS A 79 10.13 4.50 1.65
CA HIS A 79 11.07 4.06 2.70
C HIS A 79 11.78 5.24 3.38
N PRO A 80 12.05 5.17 4.71
CA PRO A 80 11.82 4.04 5.62
C PRO A 80 10.38 3.94 6.15
N VAL A 81 9.57 4.98 5.93
CA VAL A 81 8.13 5.03 6.19
C VAL A 81 7.47 5.53 4.91
N LEU A 82 6.23 5.09 4.64
CA LEU A 82 5.49 5.56 3.47
C LEU A 82 5.08 7.02 3.69
N THR A 83 5.71 7.94 2.99
CA THR A 83 5.48 9.39 3.09
C THR A 83 4.68 9.90 1.90
N LEU A 84 3.63 10.66 2.17
CA LEU A 84 2.79 11.31 1.16
C LEU A 84 2.84 12.84 1.29
N HIS A 85 2.85 13.51 0.15
CA HIS A 85 2.88 14.97 0.06
C HIS A 85 1.49 15.59 -0.15
N THR A 86 1.24 16.77 0.42
CA THR A 86 -0.07 17.45 0.40
C THR A 86 -0.48 18.10 -0.94
N ARG A 87 0.19 17.79 -2.06
CA ARG A 87 -0.08 18.46 -3.36
C ARG A 87 -1.41 18.05 -4.01
N HIS A 88 -2.01 16.92 -3.62
CA HIS A 88 -3.26 16.38 -4.18
C HIS A 88 -4.50 16.53 -3.28
N MET A 89 -4.46 17.49 -2.33
CA MET A 89 -5.52 17.77 -1.32
C MET A 89 -6.95 18.04 -1.88
N LYS A 90 -7.13 18.03 -3.20
CA LYS A 90 -8.42 18.23 -3.90
C LYS A 90 -8.66 17.23 -5.05
N ASP A 91 -7.76 16.26 -5.21
CA ASP A 91 -7.82 15.26 -6.26
C ASP A 91 -7.65 13.87 -5.64
N ASP A 92 -8.79 13.21 -5.46
CA ASP A 92 -8.90 11.89 -4.83
C ASP A 92 -8.21 10.80 -5.67
N GLU A 93 -8.17 10.96 -6.99
CA GLU A 93 -7.63 9.96 -7.91
C GLU A 93 -6.10 10.03 -7.95
N LEU A 94 -5.54 11.24 -7.96
CA LEU A 94 -4.09 11.44 -7.85
C LEU A 94 -3.55 11.03 -6.46
N LEU A 95 -4.25 11.37 -5.37
CA LEU A 95 -3.81 10.92 -4.03
C LEU A 95 -3.87 9.39 -3.89
N LEU A 96 -4.93 8.76 -4.40
CA LEU A 96 -5.06 7.30 -4.44
C LEU A 96 -3.91 6.65 -5.23
N SER A 97 -3.60 7.21 -6.42
CA SER A 97 -2.50 6.76 -7.27
C SER A 97 -1.17 6.83 -6.52
N THR A 98 -0.85 7.97 -5.88
CA THR A 98 0.40 8.12 -5.11
C THR A 98 0.46 7.15 -3.92
N TYR A 99 -0.63 6.96 -3.17
CA TYR A 99 -0.66 5.98 -2.09
C TYR A 99 -0.34 4.57 -2.61
N VAL A 100 -0.98 4.16 -3.70
CA VAL A 100 -0.75 2.84 -4.32
C VAL A 100 0.67 2.73 -4.90
N HIS A 101 1.21 3.79 -5.52
CA HIS A 101 2.60 3.83 -6.03
C HIS A 101 3.61 3.51 -4.92
N GLU A 102 3.53 4.21 -3.79
CA GLU A 102 4.48 4.00 -2.68
C GLU A 102 4.26 2.64 -1.97
N GLN A 103 3.02 2.15 -1.91
CA GLN A 103 2.76 0.79 -1.45
C GLN A 103 3.37 -0.27 -2.39
N LEU A 104 3.38 -0.04 -3.70
CA LEU A 104 3.95 -0.98 -4.67
C LEU A 104 5.49 -1.05 -4.61
N HIS A 105 6.18 0.02 -4.18
CA HIS A 105 7.59 -0.08 -3.81
C HIS A 105 7.80 -1.06 -2.62
N TRP A 106 6.96 -1.01 -1.58
CA TRP A 106 7.01 -2.01 -0.49
C TRP A 106 6.76 -3.44 -0.99
N PHE A 107 5.82 -3.63 -1.92
CA PHE A 107 5.61 -4.94 -2.57
C PHE A 107 6.86 -5.45 -3.29
N LEU A 108 7.56 -4.61 -4.06
CA LEU A 108 8.80 -5.01 -4.73
C LEU A 108 9.93 -5.30 -3.73
N ALA A 109 10.03 -4.51 -2.65
CA ALA A 109 11.00 -4.74 -1.57
C ALA A 109 10.77 -6.08 -0.82
N GLN A 110 9.51 -6.54 -0.72
CA GLN A 110 9.16 -7.88 -0.21
C GLN A 110 9.50 -9.01 -1.21
N HIS A 111 9.71 -8.71 -2.49
CA HIS A 111 9.99 -9.68 -3.56
C HIS A 111 11.32 -9.42 -4.29
N PRO A 112 12.45 -9.22 -3.58
CA PRO A 112 13.67 -8.63 -4.16
C PRO A 112 14.31 -9.50 -5.25
N THR A 113 14.24 -10.83 -5.13
CA THR A 113 14.76 -11.76 -6.14
C THR A 113 14.00 -11.64 -7.46
N GLN A 114 12.67 -11.56 -7.39
CA GLN A 114 11.78 -11.42 -8.53
C GLN A 114 11.91 -10.02 -9.14
N ALA A 115 11.93 -8.96 -8.32
CA ALA A 115 12.12 -7.58 -8.74
C ALA A 115 13.46 -7.38 -9.48
N MET A 116 14.57 -7.85 -8.90
CA MET A 116 15.90 -7.81 -9.55
C MET A 116 15.97 -8.66 -10.83
N ALA A 117 15.20 -9.75 -10.93
CA ALA A 117 15.10 -10.52 -12.18
C ALA A 117 14.30 -9.76 -13.25
N ALA A 118 13.19 -9.12 -12.87
CA ALA A 118 12.35 -8.32 -13.75
C ALA A 118 13.09 -7.06 -14.27
N ALA A 119 13.79 -6.34 -13.38
CA ALA A 119 14.61 -5.18 -13.76
C ALA A 119 15.71 -5.56 -14.77
N ARG A 120 16.35 -6.73 -14.60
CA ARG A 120 17.34 -7.25 -15.57
C ARG A 120 16.73 -7.67 -16.90
N ASP A 121 15.46 -8.05 -16.94
CA ASP A 121 14.75 -8.29 -18.21
C ASP A 121 14.41 -6.97 -18.90
N LEU A 122 13.89 -5.98 -18.16
CA LEU A 122 13.66 -4.63 -18.66
C LEU A 122 14.94 -3.99 -19.20
N GLN A 123 16.08 -4.19 -18.56
CA GLN A 123 17.38 -3.73 -19.04
C GLN A 123 17.75 -4.29 -20.43
N ARG A 124 17.31 -5.50 -20.79
CA ARG A 124 17.53 -6.07 -22.14
C ARG A 124 16.55 -5.50 -23.17
N ILE A 125 15.35 -5.10 -22.74
CA ILE A 125 14.33 -4.50 -23.61
C ILE A 125 14.63 -3.00 -23.84
N TYR A 126 15.13 -2.31 -22.83
CA TYR A 126 15.35 -0.87 -22.78
C TYR A 126 16.79 -0.49 -22.36
N PRO A 127 17.85 -0.96 -23.05
CA PRO A 127 19.24 -0.73 -22.64
C PRO A 127 19.61 0.76 -22.52
N ASN A 128 18.91 1.61 -23.27
CA ASN A 128 19.10 3.06 -23.35
C ASN A 128 17.94 3.84 -22.70
N ILE A 129 17.43 3.35 -21.57
CA ILE A 129 16.46 4.09 -20.74
C ILE A 129 17.00 5.50 -20.37
N PRO A 130 16.22 6.58 -20.52
CA PRO A 130 16.66 7.93 -20.17
C PRO A 130 16.80 8.10 -18.66
N VAL A 131 17.82 8.84 -18.24
CA VAL A 131 18.17 9.09 -16.83
C VAL A 131 18.21 10.59 -16.61
N GLY A 132 17.78 11.04 -15.43
CA GLY A 132 17.62 12.45 -15.08
C GLY A 132 16.16 12.90 -15.18
N TYR A 133 15.79 13.82 -14.29
CA TYR A 133 14.46 14.43 -14.27
C TYR A 133 14.31 15.43 -15.42
N PRO A 134 13.10 15.55 -16.04
CA PRO A 134 11.85 14.88 -15.67
C PRO A 134 11.63 13.50 -16.32
N GLU A 135 12.46 13.05 -17.29
CA GLU A 135 12.21 11.81 -18.03
C GLU A 135 12.33 10.54 -17.18
N GLY A 136 13.22 10.54 -16.19
CA GLY A 136 13.49 9.42 -15.28
C GLY A 136 14.09 9.86 -13.94
N ALA A 137 14.52 8.88 -13.15
CA ALA A 137 15.17 9.04 -11.86
C ALA A 137 16.69 9.31 -12.00
N SER A 138 17.40 9.31 -10.86
CA SER A 138 18.85 9.55 -10.74
C SER A 138 19.73 8.62 -11.58
N ASP A 139 19.28 7.39 -11.82
CA ASP A 139 20.06 6.34 -12.46
C ASP A 139 19.18 5.26 -13.11
N LYS A 140 19.82 4.35 -13.85
CA LYS A 140 19.12 3.28 -14.58
C LYS A 140 18.47 2.24 -13.67
N ALA A 141 19.02 1.96 -12.48
CA ALA A 141 18.46 0.94 -11.60
C ALA A 141 17.13 1.42 -11.00
N SER A 142 17.11 2.64 -10.46
CA SER A 142 15.88 3.30 -10.00
C SER A 142 14.83 3.40 -11.10
N ASN A 143 15.22 3.70 -12.34
CA ASN A 143 14.29 3.69 -13.47
C ASN A 143 13.67 2.31 -13.75
N TYR A 144 14.45 1.22 -13.72
CA TYR A 144 13.87 -0.10 -13.95
C TYR A 144 12.94 -0.53 -12.82
N GLU A 145 13.20 -0.09 -11.58
CA GLU A 145 12.25 -0.26 -10.48
C GLU A 145 10.96 0.53 -10.71
N HIS A 146 11.05 1.83 -11.01
CA HIS A 146 9.86 2.64 -11.33
C HIS A 146 9.10 2.14 -12.56
N MET A 147 9.73 1.55 -13.57
CA MET A 147 9.00 0.89 -14.67
C MET A 147 8.13 -0.28 -14.18
N LEU A 148 8.56 -1.03 -13.15
CA LEU A 148 7.76 -2.09 -12.54
C LEU A 148 6.63 -1.49 -11.69
N VAL A 149 6.93 -0.48 -10.87
CA VAL A 149 5.95 0.19 -10.00
C VAL A 149 4.87 0.89 -10.83
N VAL A 150 5.23 1.75 -11.79
CA VAL A 150 4.28 2.49 -12.64
C VAL A 150 3.42 1.55 -13.51
N TYR A 151 3.93 0.37 -13.89
CA TYR A 151 3.09 -0.65 -14.50
C TYR A 151 2.06 -1.23 -13.51
N LEU A 152 2.48 -1.58 -12.30
CA LEU A 152 1.58 -2.12 -11.27
C LEU A 152 0.56 -1.08 -10.79
N GLU A 153 0.97 0.20 -10.69
CA GLU A 153 0.12 1.35 -10.39
C GLU A 153 -0.96 1.48 -11.45
N TYR A 154 -0.60 1.43 -12.74
CA TYR A 154 -1.60 1.47 -13.81
C TYR A 154 -2.60 0.32 -13.70
N ARG A 155 -2.12 -0.91 -13.41
CA ARG A 155 -2.98 -2.07 -13.19
C ARG A 155 -3.91 -1.91 -12.00
N ALA A 156 -3.43 -1.34 -10.89
CA ALA A 156 -4.22 -1.05 -9.71
C ALA A 156 -5.28 0.03 -9.99
N ASN A 157 -4.89 1.16 -10.59
CA ASN A 157 -5.79 2.22 -11.00
C ASN A 157 -6.87 1.71 -11.96
N GLN A 158 -6.54 0.83 -12.91
CA GLN A 158 -7.54 0.19 -13.79
C GLN A 158 -8.58 -0.64 -13.04
N ILE A 159 -8.24 -1.21 -11.88
CA ILE A 159 -9.16 -2.01 -11.04
C ILE A 159 -9.95 -1.10 -10.08
N LEU A 160 -9.29 -0.12 -9.48
CA LEU A 160 -9.87 0.79 -8.47
C LEU A 160 -10.76 1.87 -9.10
N LEU A 161 -10.29 2.53 -10.16
CA LEU A 161 -10.93 3.70 -10.78
C LEU A 161 -11.62 3.38 -12.13
N GLY A 162 -11.28 2.23 -12.73
CA GLY A 162 -11.69 1.86 -14.08
C GLY A 162 -10.81 2.48 -15.18
N GLU A 163 -10.93 1.96 -16.40
CA GLU A 163 -10.01 2.20 -17.53
C GLU A 163 -9.83 3.68 -17.90
N LEU A 164 -10.90 4.48 -17.89
CA LEU A 164 -10.85 5.89 -18.32
C LEU A 164 -10.03 6.73 -17.33
N LYS A 165 -10.45 6.74 -16.06
CA LYS A 165 -9.79 7.46 -14.97
C LYS A 165 -8.34 7.01 -14.77
N ALA A 166 -8.09 5.70 -14.85
CA ALA A 166 -6.73 5.17 -14.80
C ALA A 166 -5.83 5.73 -15.91
N ARG A 167 -6.36 5.97 -17.12
CA ARG A 167 -5.61 6.63 -18.20
C ARG A 167 -5.43 8.11 -17.97
N GLU A 168 -6.42 8.81 -17.42
CA GLU A 168 -6.36 10.24 -17.10
C GLU A 168 -5.30 10.53 -16.04
N VAL A 169 -5.30 9.76 -14.93
CA VAL A 169 -4.27 9.79 -13.88
C VAL A 169 -2.87 9.54 -14.46
N MET A 170 -2.71 8.47 -15.23
CA MET A 170 -1.41 8.14 -15.84
C MET A 170 -0.96 9.18 -16.86
N ALA A 171 -1.88 9.82 -17.58
CA ALA A 171 -1.58 10.88 -18.54
C ALA A 171 -1.14 12.17 -17.83
N PHE A 172 -1.77 12.52 -16.70
CA PHE A 172 -1.33 13.60 -15.84
C PHE A 172 0.12 13.37 -15.37
N TRP A 173 0.41 12.19 -14.82
CA TRP A 173 1.77 11.86 -14.38
C TRP A 173 2.80 11.87 -15.51
N SER A 174 2.38 11.51 -16.71
CA SER A 174 3.22 11.51 -17.90
C SER A 174 3.78 12.88 -18.31
N GLU A 175 3.29 13.97 -17.70
CA GLU A 175 3.80 15.34 -17.88
C GLU A 175 4.34 15.97 -16.57
N ASP A 176 4.36 15.25 -15.44
CA ASP A 176 4.84 15.75 -14.12
C ASP A 176 6.26 15.24 -13.79
N HIS A 177 6.43 13.91 -13.68
CA HIS A 177 7.70 13.27 -13.32
C HIS A 177 7.81 11.88 -13.96
N TYR A 178 9.03 11.37 -14.10
CA TYR A 178 9.33 10.11 -14.83
C TYR A 178 8.59 10.02 -16.17
N THR A 179 8.53 11.14 -16.88
CA THR A 179 7.58 11.38 -17.98
C THR A 179 7.72 10.35 -19.09
N TRP A 180 8.95 9.91 -19.38
CA TRP A 180 9.20 8.84 -20.35
C TRP A 180 8.68 7.48 -19.88
N ILE A 181 8.82 7.15 -18.59
CA ILE A 181 8.34 5.88 -18.01
C ILE A 181 6.81 5.81 -18.12
N TYR A 182 6.08 6.81 -17.63
CA TYR A 182 4.62 6.86 -17.74
C TYR A 182 4.16 6.80 -19.21
N LYS A 183 4.82 7.52 -20.13
CA LYS A 183 4.54 7.48 -21.58
C LYS A 183 4.76 6.08 -22.18
N GLU A 184 5.85 5.40 -21.84
CA GLU A 184 6.12 4.04 -22.33
C GLU A 184 5.14 3.00 -21.75
N ILE A 185 4.76 3.12 -20.47
CA ILE A 185 3.74 2.26 -19.85
C ILE A 185 2.36 2.47 -20.48
N LEU A 186 1.93 3.71 -20.72
CA LEU A 186 0.66 4.00 -21.39
C LEU A 186 0.60 3.47 -22.83
N LYS A 187 1.71 3.64 -23.58
CA LYS A 187 1.80 3.26 -25.00
C LYS A 187 2.01 1.76 -25.21
N HIS A 188 2.76 1.11 -24.31
CA HIS A 188 3.23 -0.27 -24.49
C HIS A 188 3.09 -1.14 -23.22
N PRO A 189 1.93 -1.13 -22.50
CA PRO A 189 1.80 -1.78 -21.20
C PRO A 189 2.05 -3.28 -21.25
N LYS A 190 1.74 -3.93 -22.38
CA LYS A 190 1.96 -5.38 -22.58
C LYS A 190 3.43 -5.78 -22.54
N LYS A 191 4.39 -4.92 -22.92
CA LYS A 191 5.83 -5.25 -22.89
C LYS A 191 6.30 -5.47 -21.45
N VAL A 192 6.00 -4.52 -20.58
CA VAL A 192 6.38 -4.56 -19.16
C VAL A 192 5.54 -5.61 -18.41
N GLY A 193 4.23 -5.68 -18.66
CA GLY A 193 3.36 -6.69 -18.07
C GLY A 193 3.76 -8.15 -18.37
N GLN A 194 4.36 -8.42 -19.54
CA GLN A 194 4.92 -9.74 -19.84
C GLN A 194 6.12 -10.08 -18.94
N VAL A 195 6.97 -9.10 -18.61
CA VAL A 195 8.10 -9.29 -17.69
C VAL A 195 7.58 -9.61 -16.28
N LEU A 196 6.67 -8.79 -15.73
CA LEU A 196 6.12 -9.04 -14.40
C LEU A 196 5.42 -10.40 -14.31
N LYS A 197 4.59 -10.75 -15.31
CA LYS A 197 3.94 -12.06 -15.39
C LYS A 197 4.94 -13.22 -15.43
N ALA A 198 6.02 -13.10 -16.20
CA ALA A 198 7.07 -14.12 -16.25
C ALA A 198 7.84 -14.28 -14.93
N ARG A 199 7.90 -13.21 -14.12
CA ARG A 199 8.52 -13.21 -12.78
C ARG A 199 7.55 -13.44 -11.62
N ARG A 200 6.25 -13.61 -11.90
CA ARG A 200 5.16 -13.73 -10.92
C ARG A 200 5.11 -12.53 -9.95
N LEU A 201 5.40 -11.34 -10.46
CA LEU A 201 5.20 -10.07 -9.75
C LEU A 201 3.80 -9.54 -10.04
N ASP A 202 2.83 -10.01 -9.27
CA ASP A 202 1.46 -9.51 -9.28
C ASP A 202 0.95 -9.61 -7.84
N PRO A 203 0.45 -8.53 -7.22
CA PRO A 203 -0.11 -8.58 -5.87
C PRO A 203 -1.43 -9.38 -5.75
N GLY A 204 -2.02 -9.86 -6.87
CA GLY A 204 -2.95 -11.01 -6.90
C GLY A 204 -4.37 -10.72 -7.40
#